data_AF-A0A316L3N1-F1
#
_entry.id   AF-A0A316L3N1-F1
#
_cell.length_a   1.000
_cell.length_b   1.000
_cell.length_c   1.000
_cell.angle_alpha   90.00
_cell.angle_beta   90.00
_cell.angle_gamma   90.00
#
_symmetry.space_group_name_H-M   'P 1'
#
loop_
_entity.id
_entity.type
_entity.pdbx_description
1 polymer ?
#
loop_
_entity_poly.entity_id
_entity_poly.type
_entity_poly.pdbx_seq_one_letter_code
_entity_poly.pdbx_strand_id
1 'polypeptide(L)'
;MGYVYGNLRVYVTGKPTELEQVPSMLQACENGGDYKDWFLKDWERSAKNPRKATYGRQTVIVDHFWDNATSVAKLLIELGQKMPALELKIVCRTAYSVTDVYTRYTVEKDRDNTGWYSSTWSVRTDTAGFLLGVEFPK
;
A
#
# COMPACT_ATOMS: atom_id res chain seq x y z
N MET A 1 -19.81 0.39 -15.47
CA MET A 1 -18.96 1.10 -14.50
C MET A 1 -17.74 0.21 -14.26
N GLY A 2 -16.54 0.64 -14.61
CA GLY A 2 -15.31 -0.17 -14.45
C GLY A 2 -14.56 0.15 -13.15
N TYR A 3 -13.59 -0.69 -12.79
CA TYR A 3 -12.77 -0.56 -11.58
C TYR A 3 -11.30 -0.92 -11.85
N VAL A 4 -10.40 -0.53 -10.93
CA VAL A 4 -8.95 -0.81 -11.03
C VAL A 4 -8.60 -1.98 -10.12
N TYR A 5 -8.15 -3.07 -10.72
CA TYR A 5 -7.73 -4.29 -10.02
C TYR A 5 -6.25 -4.55 -10.20
N GLY A 6 -5.66 -5.44 -9.40
CA GLY A 6 -4.31 -5.93 -9.66
C GLY A 6 -3.55 -6.36 -8.42
N ASN A 7 -2.28 -6.69 -8.63
CA ASN A 7 -1.41 -7.15 -7.56
C ASN A 7 -0.72 -5.97 -6.89
N LEU A 8 -0.81 -5.94 -5.56
CA LEU A 8 -0.07 -5.02 -4.71
C LEU A 8 0.91 -5.82 -3.86
N ARG A 9 2.19 -5.48 -4.00
CA ARG A 9 3.24 -5.95 -3.10
C ARG A 9 3.67 -4.84 -2.17
N VAL A 10 3.36 -5.00 -0.89
CA VAL A 10 3.57 -4.03 0.17
C VAL A 10 4.72 -4.49 1.03
N TYR A 11 5.65 -3.58 1.28
CA TYR A 11 6.76 -3.72 2.20
C TYR A 11 6.54 -2.71 3.31
N VAL A 12 6.45 -3.18 4.55
CA VAL A 12 6.34 -2.34 5.73
C VAL A 12 7.54 -2.62 6.61
N THR A 13 8.41 -1.63 6.77
CA THR A 13 9.62 -1.74 7.58
C THR A 13 9.49 -0.87 8.83
N GLY A 14 9.77 -1.48 9.98
CA GLY A 14 9.62 -0.85 11.29
C GLY A 14 10.39 -1.60 12.37
N LYS A 15 10.46 -1.02 13.57
CA LYS A 15 10.84 -1.79 14.77
C LYS A 15 9.73 -2.80 15.11
N PRO A 16 10.02 -3.92 15.78
CA PRO A 16 9.00 -4.89 16.17
C PRO A 16 7.80 -4.26 16.89
N THR A 17 8.06 -3.35 17.84
CA THR A 17 7.03 -2.62 18.59
C THR A 17 6.17 -1.69 17.73
N GLU A 18 6.69 -1.20 16.61
CA GLU A 18 5.95 -0.37 15.65
C GLU A 18 5.08 -1.28 14.76
N LEU A 19 5.61 -2.41 14.31
CA LEU A 19 4.89 -3.38 13.48
C LEU A 19 3.72 -4.04 14.22
N GLU A 20 3.83 -4.24 15.53
CA GLU A 20 2.76 -4.72 16.40
C GLU A 20 1.54 -3.78 16.46
N GLN A 21 1.73 -2.48 16.18
CA GLN A 21 0.67 -1.48 16.17
C GLN A 21 -0.06 -1.36 14.83
N VAL A 22 0.45 -2.00 13.77
CA VAL A 22 -0.16 -1.92 12.43
C VAL A 22 -1.62 -2.41 12.41
N PRO A 23 -1.98 -3.56 13.04
CA PRO A 23 -3.37 -4.02 13.08
C PRO A 23 -4.36 -3.00 13.64
N SER A 24 -4.04 -2.39 14.79
CA SER A 24 -4.92 -1.42 15.44
C SER A 24 -5.02 -0.13 14.64
N MET A 25 -3.91 0.33 14.07
CA MET A 25 -3.91 1.55 13.26
C MET A 25 -4.62 1.38 11.93
N LEU A 26 -4.52 0.20 11.31
CA LEU A 26 -5.19 -0.13 10.06
C LEU A 26 -6.71 -0.10 10.22
N GLN A 27 -7.22 -0.58 11.35
CA GLN A 27 -8.65 -0.50 11.69
C GLN A 27 -9.10 0.96 11.91
N ALA A 28 -8.24 1.80 12.50
CA ALA A 28 -8.47 3.22 12.72
C ALA A 28 -8.36 4.11 11.47
N CYS A 29 -7.99 3.56 10.30
CA CYS A 29 -8.00 4.30 9.04
C CYS A 29 -9.45 4.57 8.59
N GLU A 30 -9.71 5.64 7.86
CA GLU A 30 -11.02 5.98 7.30
C GLU A 30 -11.22 5.32 5.93
N ASN A 31 -10.14 5.15 5.16
CA ASN A 31 -10.15 4.51 3.85
C ASN A 31 -10.14 2.97 3.95
N GLY A 32 -10.45 2.28 2.84
CA GLY A 32 -10.27 0.83 2.71
C GLY A 32 -11.50 -0.03 2.95
N GLY A 33 -12.53 0.46 3.66
CA GLY A 33 -13.79 -0.28 3.86
C GLY A 33 -13.58 -1.75 4.24
N ASP A 34 -14.28 -2.66 3.54
CA ASP A 34 -14.20 -4.12 3.76
C ASP A 34 -12.80 -4.71 3.49
N TYR A 35 -11.95 -4.03 2.70
CA TYR A 35 -10.60 -4.50 2.38
C TYR A 35 -9.66 -4.45 3.59
N LYS A 36 -10.01 -3.72 4.64
CA LYS A 36 -9.22 -3.66 5.88
C LYS A 36 -9.06 -5.04 6.53
N ASP A 37 -10.18 -5.75 6.68
CA ASP A 37 -10.18 -7.06 7.33
C ASP A 37 -9.44 -8.12 6.50
N TRP A 38 -9.51 -8.00 5.17
CA TRP A 38 -8.79 -8.88 4.26
C TRP A 38 -7.29 -8.63 4.35
N PHE A 39 -6.89 -7.36 4.27
CA PHE A 39 -5.49 -6.99 4.44
C PHE A 39 -4.95 -7.40 5.82
N LEU A 40 -5.75 -7.25 6.88
CA LEU A 40 -5.35 -7.65 8.22
C LEU A 40 -5.02 -9.15 8.30
N LYS A 41 -5.83 -10.02 7.67
CA LYS A 41 -5.54 -11.46 7.62
C LYS A 41 -4.21 -11.75 6.92
N ASP A 42 -3.93 -11.07 5.81
CA ASP A 42 -2.66 -11.23 5.10
C ASP A 42 -1.48 -10.68 5.90
N TRP A 43 -1.70 -9.57 6.60
CA TRP A 43 -0.74 -8.98 7.51
C TRP A 43 -0.37 -9.93 8.63
N GLU A 44 -1.34 -10.48 9.36
CA GLU A 44 -1.11 -11.42 10.47
C GLU A 44 -0.35 -12.67 10.03
N ARG A 45 -0.61 -13.15 8.81
CA ARG A 45 0.15 -14.27 8.23
C ARG A 45 1.59 -13.87 7.94
N SER A 46 1.78 -12.70 7.35
CA SER A 46 3.09 -12.21 6.90
C SER A 46 3.98 -11.75 8.06
N ALA A 47 3.38 -11.15 9.09
CA ALA A 47 4.05 -10.62 10.27
C ALA A 47 4.66 -11.72 11.16
N LYS A 48 4.23 -12.98 11.01
CA LYS A 48 4.83 -14.14 11.71
C LYS A 48 6.25 -14.45 11.25
N ASN A 49 6.62 -14.06 10.03
CA ASN A 49 7.94 -14.34 9.46
C ASN A 49 8.54 -13.08 8.80
N PRO A 50 8.85 -12.04 9.59
CA PRO A 50 9.35 -10.80 9.04
C PRO A 50 10.82 -10.97 8.62
N ARG A 51 11.22 -10.27 7.56
CA ARG A 51 12.63 -10.29 7.11
C ARG A 51 13.45 -9.34 7.99
N LYS A 52 14.62 -9.79 8.45
CA LYS A 52 15.53 -8.92 9.20
C LYS A 52 16.00 -7.76 8.30
N ALA A 53 15.91 -6.54 8.82
CA ALA A 53 16.49 -5.34 8.22
C ALA A 53 17.60 -4.80 9.13
N THR A 54 18.24 -3.72 8.71
CA THR A 54 19.35 -3.09 9.43
C THR A 54 18.87 -2.40 10.71
N TYR A 55 19.75 -2.23 11.70
CA TYR A 55 19.49 -1.44 12.93
C TYR A 55 18.29 -1.89 13.76
N GLY A 56 18.07 -3.21 13.89
CA GLY A 56 16.99 -3.77 14.72
C GLY A 56 15.58 -3.62 14.14
N ARG A 57 15.48 -3.24 12.86
CA ARG A 57 14.21 -3.16 12.12
C ARG A 57 13.92 -4.48 11.42
N GLN A 58 12.66 -4.66 11.07
CA GLN A 58 12.18 -5.81 10.31
C GLN A 58 11.24 -5.35 9.21
N THR A 59 11.18 -6.10 8.12
CA THR A 59 10.31 -5.85 6.98
C THR A 59 9.27 -6.96 6.86
N VAL A 60 8.00 -6.58 6.96
CA VAL A 60 6.86 -7.44 6.62
C VAL A 60 6.52 -7.24 5.15
N ILE A 61 6.32 -8.34 4.42
CA ILE A 61 5.98 -8.30 3.00
C ILE A 61 4.61 -8.95 2.81
N VAL A 62 3.66 -8.16 2.31
CA VAL A 62 2.33 -8.64 1.90
C VAL A 62 2.27 -8.59 0.37
N ASP A 63 1.88 -9.69 -0.27
CA ASP A 63 1.79 -9.78 -1.73
C ASP A 63 0.47 -10.45 -2.11
N HIS A 64 -0.47 -9.66 -2.62
CA HIS A 64 -1.81 -10.15 -2.95
C HIS A 64 -2.40 -9.40 -4.16
N PHE A 65 -3.21 -10.12 -4.92
CA PHE A 65 -4.19 -9.59 -5.86
C PHE A 65 -5.37 -8.93 -5.14
N TRP A 66 -5.83 -7.80 -5.67
CA TRP A 66 -6.96 -7.03 -5.15
C TRP A 66 -7.91 -6.68 -6.27
N ASP A 67 -9.20 -6.97 -6.07
CA ASP A 67 -10.26 -6.59 -6.99
C ASP A 67 -10.48 -5.07 -7.02
N ASN A 68 -10.03 -4.33 -5.99
CA ASN A 68 -10.03 -2.87 -5.97
C ASN A 68 -8.72 -2.34 -5.37
N ALA A 69 -7.69 -2.32 -6.21
CA ALA A 69 -6.33 -1.94 -5.82
C ALA A 69 -6.25 -0.47 -5.36
N THR A 70 -7.10 0.42 -5.89
CA THR A 70 -7.10 1.83 -5.51
C THR A 70 -7.52 2.03 -4.04
N SER A 71 -8.56 1.34 -3.59
CA SER A 71 -9.03 1.42 -2.20
C SER A 71 -7.97 0.92 -1.21
N VAL A 72 -7.29 -0.17 -1.56
CA VAL A 72 -6.22 -0.76 -0.73
C VAL A 72 -5.01 0.16 -0.69
N ALA A 73 -4.61 0.73 -1.83
CA ALA A 73 -3.51 1.69 -1.87
C ALA A 73 -3.80 2.92 -0.99
N LYS A 74 -5.02 3.50 -1.05
CA LYS A 74 -5.43 4.62 -0.18
C LYS A 74 -5.37 4.26 1.31
N LEU A 75 -5.84 3.08 1.69
CA LEU A 75 -5.72 2.56 3.06
C LEU A 75 -4.26 2.53 3.54
N LEU A 76 -3.35 1.99 2.73
CA LEU A 76 -1.93 1.88 3.09
C LEU A 76 -1.24 3.24 3.19
N ILE A 77 -1.67 4.20 2.37
CA ILE A 77 -1.16 5.56 2.41
C ILE A 77 -1.58 6.25 3.72
N GLU A 78 -2.86 6.13 4.08
CA GLU A 78 -3.37 6.65 5.33
C GLU A 78 -2.69 5.99 6.54
N LEU A 79 -2.48 4.67 6.51
CA LEU A 79 -1.71 3.96 7.53
C LEU A 79 -0.31 4.56 7.70
N GLY A 80 0.40 4.81 6.60
CA GLY A 80 1.73 5.43 6.62
C GLY A 80 1.73 6.88 7.12
N GLN A 81 0.64 7.63 6.93
CA GLN A 81 0.44 8.96 7.51
C GLN A 81 0.22 8.90 9.03
N LYS A 82 -0.58 7.93 9.50
CA LYS A 82 -0.84 7.72 10.93
C LYS A 82 0.35 7.10 11.67
N MET A 83 1.22 6.38 10.96
CA MET A 83 2.43 5.74 11.50
C MET A 83 3.69 6.31 10.84
N PRO A 84 4.12 7.53 11.21
CA PRO A 84 5.24 8.20 10.55
C PRO A 84 6.57 7.42 10.66
N ALA A 85 6.77 6.66 11.75
CA ALA A 85 7.99 5.87 11.98
C ALA A 85 8.17 4.65 11.05
N LEU A 86 7.10 4.26 10.34
CA LEU A 86 7.15 3.16 9.37
C LEU A 86 7.66 3.67 8.02
N GLU A 87 8.54 2.87 7.42
CA GLU A 87 8.85 2.95 6.00
C GLU A 87 7.85 2.05 5.25
N LEU A 88 7.23 2.60 4.21
CA LEU A 88 6.30 1.86 3.37
C LEU A 88 6.77 1.90 1.92
N LYS A 89 6.75 0.76 1.26
CA LYS A 89 6.92 0.66 -0.19
C LYS A 89 5.83 -0.21 -0.77
N ILE A 90 5.10 0.30 -1.74
CA ILE A 90 3.96 -0.34 -2.37
C ILE A 90 4.29 -0.44 -3.87
N VAL A 91 4.54 -1.66 -4.33
CA VAL A 91 4.75 -1.95 -5.75
C VAL A 91 3.41 -2.40 -6.34
N CYS A 92 2.89 -1.61 -7.26
CA CYS A 92 1.57 -1.81 -7.84
C CYS A 92 1.70 -2.30 -9.28
N ARG A 93 0.95 -3.35 -9.62
CA ARG A 93 0.68 -3.76 -11.01
C ARG A 93 -0.82 -3.84 -11.19
N THR A 94 -1.41 -2.78 -11.73
CA THR A 94 -2.86 -2.61 -11.84
C THR A 94 -3.34 -2.58 -13.28
N ALA A 95 -4.61 -2.88 -13.50
CA ALA A 95 -5.30 -2.75 -14.77
C ALA A 95 -6.72 -2.24 -14.55
N TYR A 96 -7.29 -1.61 -15.58
CA TYR A 96 -8.69 -1.20 -15.59
C TYR A 96 -9.57 -2.30 -16.18
N SER A 97 -10.64 -2.68 -15.47
CA SER A 97 -11.51 -3.83 -15.78
C SER A 97 -12.19 -3.82 -17.15
N VAL A 98 -12.17 -2.69 -17.87
CA VAL A 98 -12.80 -2.57 -19.21
C VAL A 98 -11.78 -2.64 -20.33
N THR A 99 -10.55 -2.19 -20.10
CA THR A 99 -9.51 -2.11 -21.16
C THR A 99 -8.41 -3.15 -20.99
N ASP A 100 -8.24 -3.71 -19.78
CA ASP A 100 -7.16 -4.62 -19.40
C ASP A 100 -5.74 -4.10 -19.71
N VAL A 101 -5.60 -2.77 -19.84
CA VAL A 101 -4.29 -2.16 -20.00
C VAL A 101 -3.58 -2.12 -18.64
N TYR A 102 -2.45 -2.81 -18.56
CA TYR A 102 -1.66 -2.90 -17.33
C TYR A 102 -0.73 -1.69 -17.17
N THR A 103 -0.70 -1.15 -15.96
CA THR A 103 0.26 -0.14 -15.52
C THR A 103 1.01 -0.64 -14.30
N ARG A 104 2.31 -0.35 -14.25
CA ARG A 104 3.15 -0.60 -13.08
C ARG A 104 3.62 0.72 -12.51
N TYR A 105 3.45 0.88 -11.22
CA TYR A 105 3.99 2.03 -10.49
C TYR A 105 4.45 1.60 -9.10
N THR A 106 5.19 2.47 -8.43
CA THR A 106 5.68 2.22 -7.07
C THR A 106 5.53 3.48 -6.25
N VAL A 107 5.01 3.32 -5.03
CA VAL A 107 4.77 4.38 -4.06
C VAL A 107 5.60 4.07 -2.83
N GLU A 108 6.38 5.04 -2.36
CA GLU A 108 7.34 4.85 -1.27
C GLU A 108 7.25 6.00 -0.27
N LYS A 109 7.41 5.68 1.01
CA LYS A 109 7.58 6.61 2.11
C LYS A 109 8.78 6.16 2.92
N ASP A 110 9.76 7.04 3.02
CA ASP A 110 10.90 6.87 3.92
C ASP A 110 10.49 7.28 5.35
N ARG A 111 11.18 6.80 6.37
CA ARG A 111 10.99 7.26 7.76
C ARG A 111 11.48 8.69 7.95
N ASP A 112 12.53 9.07 7.23
CA ASP A 112 13.24 10.35 7.42
C ASP A 112 12.58 11.47 6.60
N ASN A 113 11.54 11.13 5.82
CA ASN A 113 10.78 12.06 5.00
C ASN A 113 9.27 11.91 5.26
N THR A 114 8.59 13.02 5.52
CA THR A 114 7.13 13.04 5.69
C THR A 114 6.39 12.91 4.35
N GLY A 115 7.08 13.19 3.24
CA GLY A 115 6.51 13.11 1.89
C GLY A 115 6.48 11.69 1.32
N TRP A 116 5.42 11.40 0.58
CA TRP A 116 5.36 10.23 -0.29
C TRP A 116 6.07 10.50 -1.61
N TYR A 117 6.92 9.57 -2.04
CA TYR A 117 7.59 9.60 -3.31
C TYR A 117 7.08 8.49 -4.22
N SER A 118 7.09 8.72 -5.53
CA SER A 118 6.91 7.64 -6.49
C SER A 118 7.87 7.83 -7.67
N SER A 119 8.68 6.81 -7.94
CA SER A 119 9.67 6.81 -9.02
C SER A 119 9.08 6.77 -10.42
N THR A 120 7.76 6.63 -10.52
CA THR A 120 7.00 6.42 -11.76
C THR A 120 5.85 7.41 -11.88
N TRP A 121 6.06 8.64 -11.38
CA TRP A 121 5.13 9.79 -11.24
C TRP A 121 4.31 10.22 -12.46
N SER A 122 4.31 9.48 -13.57
CA SER A 122 3.30 9.66 -14.61
C SER A 122 1.98 9.07 -14.12
N VAL A 123 1.12 9.90 -13.53
CA VAL A 123 -0.32 9.61 -13.43
C VAL A 123 -0.81 9.33 -14.84
N ARG A 124 -1.09 8.06 -15.14
CA ARG A 124 -1.78 7.70 -16.38
C ARG A 124 -3.25 7.58 -16.02
N THR A 125 -4.01 8.61 -16.34
CA THR A 125 -5.45 8.44 -16.54
C THR A 125 -5.63 7.58 -17.77
N ASP A 126 -6.40 6.51 -17.66
CA ASP A 126 -6.83 5.80 -18.86
C ASP A 126 -7.74 6.68 -19.73
N THR A 127 -8.07 6.22 -20.93
CA THR A 127 -8.99 6.91 -21.86
C THR A 127 -10.40 7.13 -21.30
N ALA A 128 -10.74 6.51 -20.16
CA ALA A 128 -12.02 6.64 -19.47
C ALA A 128 -11.94 7.53 -18.21
N GLY A 129 -10.78 8.17 -17.94
CA GLY A 129 -10.60 9.08 -16.81
C GLY A 129 -10.41 8.39 -15.45
N PHE A 130 -10.16 7.08 -15.42
CA PHE A 130 -9.85 6.38 -14.18
C PHE A 130 -8.37 6.57 -13.82
N LEU A 131 -8.14 6.97 -12.57
CA LEU A 131 -6.81 7.06 -11.99
C LEU A 131 -6.24 5.65 -11.82
N LEU A 132 -5.29 5.27 -12.68
CA LEU A 132 -4.50 4.03 -12.54
C LEU A 132 -3.42 4.15 -11.44
N GLY A 133 -3.39 5.28 -10.73
CA GLY A 133 -2.53 5.57 -9.59
C GLY A 133 -3.30 6.27 -8.47
N VAL A 134 -2.64 6.62 -7.36
CA VAL A 134 -3.25 7.39 -6.27
C VAL A 134 -2.79 8.85 -6.39
N GLU A 135 -3.72 9.80 -6.35
CA GLU A 135 -3.38 11.21 -6.14
C GLU A 135 -3.00 11.43 -4.68
N PHE A 136 -1.82 11.99 -4.44
CA PHE A 136 -1.34 12.27 -3.08
C PHE A 136 -1.54 13.76 -2.76
N PRO A 137 -2.00 14.11 -1.56
CA PRO A 137 -1.91 15.49 -1.09
C PRO A 137 -0.44 15.93 -1.08
N LYS A 138 -0.18 17.12 -1.63
CA LYS A 138 1.14 17.77 -1.62
C LYS A 138 1.55 18.17 -0.22
#